data_AF-A0A7W7Q722-F1
#
_entry.id   AF-A0A7W7Q722-F1
#
_cell.length_a   1.000
_cell.length_b   1.000
_cell.length_c   1.000
_cell.angle_alpha   90.00
_cell.angle_beta   90.00
_cell.angle_gamma   90.00
#
_symmetry.space_group_name_H-M   'P 1'
#
loop_
_entity.id
_entity.type
_entity.pdbx_description
1 polymer ?
#
loop_
_entity_poly.entity_id
_entity_poly.type
_entity_poly.pdbx_seq_one_letter_code
_entity_poly.pdbx_strand_id
1 'polypeptide(L)'
;MTGYTVNTTSLAIRVGELNAVADQVGEIIGALDLTGGDLGPGDIASAVAEVAGEWRDNLGDMRDKIATIADNVRGAVANYELVEQGGEDRMRALATGTVRDQVFEALKNARPQP
;
A
#
# COMPACT_ATOMS: atom_id res chain seq x y z
N MET A 1 -19.09 -18.64 7.16
CA MET A 1 -17.67 -18.26 7.05
C MET A 1 -17.62 -16.77 7.34
N THR A 2 -17.21 -16.39 8.56
CA THR A 2 -17.08 -14.97 8.95
C THR A 2 -15.87 -14.39 8.22
N GLY A 3 -16.11 -13.61 7.18
CA GLY A 3 -15.05 -12.93 6.45
C GLY A 3 -14.48 -11.79 7.29
N TYR A 4 -13.16 -11.64 7.30
CA TYR A 4 -12.51 -10.45 7.84
C TYR A 4 -12.65 -9.32 6.82
N THR A 5 -13.30 -8.21 7.20
CA THR A 5 -13.30 -6.99 6.39
C THR A 5 -11.98 -6.27 6.61
N VAL A 6 -11.21 -6.09 5.54
CA VAL A 6 -9.96 -5.33 5.60
C VAL A 6 -10.27 -3.86 5.41
N ASN A 7 -9.81 -3.02 6.34
CA ASN A 7 -9.95 -1.57 6.25
C ASN A 7 -8.83 -1.01 5.34
N THR A 8 -9.14 -0.91 4.04
CA THR A 8 -8.25 -0.38 3.01
C THR A 8 -7.84 1.07 3.27
N THR A 9 -8.72 1.89 3.87
CA THR A 9 -8.40 3.27 4.27
C THR A 9 -7.29 3.32 5.31
N SER A 10 -7.36 2.48 6.35
CA SER A 10 -6.30 2.37 7.36
C SER A 10 -4.98 1.93 6.74
N LEU A 11 -5.00 1.00 5.78
CA LEU A 11 -3.78 0.56 5.08
C LEU A 11 -3.17 1.69 4.23
N ALA A 12 -3.98 2.48 3.53
CA ALA A 12 -3.51 3.63 2.77
C ALA A 12 -2.85 4.70 3.67
N ILE A 13 -3.40 4.94 4.87
CA ILE A 13 -2.78 5.82 5.87
C ILE A 13 -1.39 5.28 6.28
N ARG A 14 -1.28 3.98 6.57
CA ARG A 14 0.02 3.36 6.92
C ARG A 14 1.05 3.46 5.79
N VAL A 15 0.63 3.39 4.53
CA VAL A 15 1.52 3.63 3.38
C VAL A 15 2.07 5.06 3.41
N GLY A 16 1.22 6.05 3.67
CA GLY A 16 1.65 7.45 3.81
C GLY A 16 2.65 7.64 4.94
N GLU A 17 2.41 7.02 6.09
CA GLU A 17 3.34 7.04 7.23
C GLU A 17 4.69 6.38 6.90
N LEU A 18 4.68 5.23 6.22
CA LEU A 18 5.91 4.56 5.78
C LEU A 18 6.73 5.44 4.83
N ASN A 19 6.08 6.08 3.87
CA ASN A 19 6.75 7.01 2.96
C ASN A 19 7.36 8.19 3.73
N ALA A 20 6.64 8.77 4.70
CA ALA A 20 7.16 9.85 5.52
C ALA A 20 8.40 9.43 6.34
N VAL A 21 8.42 8.20 6.87
CA VAL A 21 9.61 7.66 7.55
C VAL A 21 10.76 7.47 6.57
N ALA A 22 10.51 6.97 5.36
CA ALA A 22 11.53 6.83 4.33
C ALA A 22 12.15 8.18 3.93
N ASP A 23 11.34 9.24 3.86
CA ASP A 23 11.79 10.60 3.57
C ASP A 23 12.66 11.15 4.72
N GLN A 24 12.26 10.94 5.97
CA GLN A 24 13.08 11.31 7.14
C GLN A 24 14.44 10.61 7.16
N VAL A 25 14.49 9.33 6.78
CA VAL A 25 15.77 8.60 6.62
C VAL A 25 16.60 9.25 5.50
N GLY A 26 15.98 9.64 4.39
CA GLY A 26 16.64 10.39 3.32
C GLY A 26 17.24 11.72 3.77
N GLU A 27 16.53 12.47 4.63
CA GLU A 27 17.04 13.72 5.22
C GLU A 27 18.27 13.47 6.10
N ILE A 28 18.28 12.41 6.91
CA ILE A 28 19.42 12.02 7.75
C ILE A 28 20.62 11.64 6.88
N ILE A 29 20.41 10.86 5.81
CA ILE A 29 21.46 10.53 4.84
C ILE A 29 22.05 11.81 4.23
N GLY A 30 21.20 12.75 3.82
CA GLY A 30 21.64 14.04 3.29
C GLY A 30 22.43 14.88 4.28
N ALA A 31 22.09 14.82 5.57
CA ALA A 31 22.83 15.50 6.64
C ALA A 31 24.21 14.88 6.88
N LEU A 32 24.37 13.56 6.73
CA LEU A 32 25.66 12.88 6.84
C LEU A 32 26.64 13.29 5.73
N ASP A 33 26.14 13.72 4.58
CA ASP A 33 26.96 14.22 3.46
C ASP A 33 27.66 15.56 3.80
N LEU A 34 27.15 16.29 4.80
CA LEU A 34 27.69 17.58 5.25
C LEU A 34 28.71 17.48 6.39
N THR A 35 28.95 16.29 6.94
CA THR A 35 29.91 16.08 8.05
C THR A 35 31.37 15.94 7.61
N GLY A 36 31.70 16.18 6.34
CA GLY A 36 33.07 16.31 5.82
C GLY A 36 33.78 17.61 6.23
N GLY A 37 33.60 18.07 7.47
CA GLY A 37 34.41 19.16 8.02
C GLY A 37 35.89 18.75 8.09
N ASP A 38 36.81 19.71 8.13
CA ASP A 38 38.24 19.41 8.32
C ASP A 38 38.44 18.68 9.66
N LEU A 39 38.59 17.36 9.59
CA LEU A 39 38.81 16.48 10.75
C LEU A 39 40.29 16.49 11.19
N GLY A 40 41.12 17.33 10.57
CA GLY A 40 42.56 17.35 10.74
C GLY A 40 43.26 16.23 9.95
N PRO A 41 44.58 16.34 9.77
CA PRO A 41 45.36 15.35 9.04
C PRO A 41 45.50 14.02 9.80
N GLY A 42 45.39 12.89 9.10
CA GLY A 42 45.73 11.55 9.62
C GLY A 42 44.66 10.47 9.37
N ASP A 43 44.89 9.28 9.92
CA ASP A 43 44.02 8.10 9.80
C ASP A 43 42.60 8.30 10.35
N ILE A 44 42.41 9.28 11.24
CA ILE A 44 41.11 9.62 11.83
C ILE A 44 40.14 10.12 10.75
N ALA A 45 40.60 10.95 9.81
CA ALA A 45 39.76 11.44 8.73
C ALA A 45 39.29 10.29 7.82
N SER A 46 40.17 9.31 7.55
CA SER A 46 39.83 8.12 6.77
C SER A 46 38.83 7.22 7.49
N ALA A 47 39.05 6.96 8.79
CA ALA A 47 38.15 6.12 9.58
C ALA A 47 36.75 6.75 9.75
N VAL A 48 36.69 8.07 9.93
CA VAL A 48 35.39 8.78 10.00
C VAL A 48 34.68 8.76 8.64
N ALA A 49 35.41 8.90 7.54
CA ALA A 49 34.83 8.79 6.21
C ALA A 49 34.26 7.39 5.93
N GLU A 50 34.96 6.34 6.38
CA GLU A 50 34.51 4.95 6.27
C GLU A 50 33.21 4.72 7.06
N VAL A 51 33.18 5.10 8.35
CA VAL A 51 31.98 4.98 9.19
C VAL A 51 30.80 5.78 8.63
N ALA A 52 31.05 7.00 8.15
CA ALA A 52 30.01 7.81 7.51
C ALA A 52 29.50 7.20 6.19
N GLY A 53 30.36 6.49 5.46
CA GLY A 53 29.98 5.67 4.30
C GLY A 53 29.06 4.53 4.72
N GLU A 54 29.49 3.69 5.66
CA GLU A 54 28.69 2.56 6.14
C GLU A 54 27.34 2.99 6.72
N TRP A 55 27.28 4.11 7.43
CA TRP A 55 26.01 4.64 7.93
C TRP A 55 25.07 5.04 6.80
N ARG A 56 25.58 5.71 5.77
CA ARG A 56 24.76 6.08 4.61
C ARG A 56 24.23 4.86 3.88
N ASP A 57 25.08 3.84 3.68
CA ASP A 57 24.67 2.60 3.01
C ASP A 57 23.58 1.87 3.81
N ASN A 58 23.79 1.70 5.12
CA ASN A 58 22.81 1.04 5.98
C ASN A 58 21.47 1.82 6.09
N LEU A 59 21.52 3.15 6.09
CA LEU A 59 20.33 4.00 6.07
C LEU A 59 19.63 3.94 4.71
N GLY A 60 20.38 3.89 3.61
CA GLY A 60 19.84 3.66 2.27
C GLY A 60 19.09 2.35 2.19
N ASP A 61 19.69 1.26 2.66
CA ASP A 61 19.05 -0.06 2.73
C ASP A 61 17.77 -0.07 3.57
N MET A 62 17.75 0.67 4.68
CA MET A 62 16.55 0.83 5.51
C MET A 62 15.44 1.57 4.75
N ARG A 63 15.78 2.66 4.07
CA ARG A 63 14.83 3.42 3.24
C ARG A 63 14.22 2.54 2.15
N ASP A 64 15.03 1.77 1.43
CA ASP A 64 14.56 0.91 0.34
C ASP A 64 13.65 -0.22 0.84
N LYS A 65 13.96 -0.79 2.01
CA LYS A 65 13.08 -1.77 2.67
C LYS A 65 11.74 -1.17 3.06
N ILE A 66 11.72 0.05 3.59
CA ILE A 66 10.47 0.75 3.94
C ILE A 66 9.64 1.01 2.68
N ALA A 67 10.26 1.46 1.59
CA ALA A 67 9.59 1.64 0.31
C ALA A 67 8.98 0.32 -0.23
N THR A 68 9.73 -0.77 -0.14
CA THR A 68 9.26 -2.11 -0.52
C THR A 68 8.04 -2.55 0.30
N ILE A 69 8.04 -2.30 1.62
CA ILE A 69 6.89 -2.59 2.48
C ILE A 69 5.68 -1.73 2.06
N ALA A 70 5.90 -0.45 1.80
CA ALA A 70 4.84 0.46 1.36
C ALA A 70 4.20 -0.01 0.02
N ASP A 71 5.01 -0.48 -0.92
CA ASP A 71 4.54 -1.02 -2.20
C ASP A 71 3.74 -2.31 -2.01
N ASN A 72 4.20 -3.21 -1.14
CA ASN A 72 3.47 -4.43 -0.81
C ASN A 72 2.09 -4.13 -0.19
N VAL A 73 2.01 -3.15 0.70
CA VAL A 73 0.73 -2.73 1.30
C VAL A 73 -0.18 -2.09 0.25
N ARG A 74 0.36 -1.26 -0.66
CA ARG A 74 -0.40 -0.70 -1.79
C ARG A 74 -0.95 -1.80 -2.69
N GLY A 75 -0.15 -2.82 -3.01
CA GLY A 75 -0.59 -3.99 -3.77
C GLY A 75 -1.68 -4.78 -3.07
N ALA A 76 -1.59 -4.94 -1.74
CA ALA A 76 -2.64 -5.59 -0.96
C ALA A 76 -3.96 -4.81 -1.01
N VAL A 77 -3.93 -3.48 -0.86
CA VAL A 77 -5.12 -2.62 -0.97
C VAL A 77 -5.79 -2.78 -2.33
N ALA A 78 -5.03 -2.68 -3.42
CA ALA A 78 -5.56 -2.83 -4.78
C ALA A 78 -6.20 -4.21 -5.00
N ASN A 79 -5.59 -5.28 -4.46
CA ASN A 79 -6.14 -6.62 -4.53
C ASN A 79 -7.47 -6.74 -3.76
N TYR A 80 -7.57 -6.13 -2.58
CA TYR A 80 -8.82 -6.15 -1.80
C TYR A 80 -9.94 -5.38 -2.50
N GLU A 81 -9.64 -4.19 -3.03
CA GLU A 81 -10.62 -3.39 -3.80
C GLU A 81 -11.13 -4.15 -5.02
N LEU A 82 -10.25 -4.85 -5.74
CA LEU A 82 -10.64 -5.65 -6.91
C LEU A 82 -11.56 -6.83 -6.53
N VAL A 83 -11.30 -7.48 -5.39
CA VAL A 83 -12.17 -8.55 -4.89
C VAL A 83 -13.54 -8.01 -4.47
N GLU A 84 -13.56 -6.85 -3.82
CA GLU A 84 -14.80 -6.19 -3.38
C GLU A 84 -15.66 -5.77 -4.58
N GLN A 85 -15.08 -5.07 -5.56
CA GLN A 85 -15.76 -4.68 -6.80
C GLN A 85 -16.31 -5.90 -7.56
N GLY A 86 -15.51 -6.96 -7.72
CA GLY A 86 -15.99 -8.19 -8.34
C GLY A 86 -17.10 -8.90 -7.55
N GLY A 87 -17.15 -8.71 -6.23
CA GLY A 87 -18.26 -9.14 -5.38
C GLY A 87 -19.53 -8.33 -5.64
N GLU A 88 -19.42 -7.01 -5.65
CA GLU A 88 -20.52 -6.08 -5.92
C GLU A 88 -21.14 -6.31 -7.30
N ASP A 89 -20.31 -6.46 -8.33
CA ASP A 89 -20.78 -6.71 -9.70
C ASP A 89 -21.57 -8.01 -9.82
N ARG A 90 -21.09 -9.09 -9.16
CA ARG A 90 -21.81 -10.37 -9.11
C ARG A 90 -23.13 -10.25 -8.36
N MET A 91 -23.16 -9.55 -7.23
CA MET A 91 -24.40 -9.31 -6.50
C MET A 91 -25.40 -8.49 -7.32
N ARG A 92 -24.94 -7.44 -8.00
CA ARG A 92 -25.77 -6.63 -8.89
C ARG A 92 -26.34 -7.46 -10.04
N ALA A 93 -25.52 -8.31 -10.66
CA ALA A 93 -25.96 -9.20 -11.74
C ALA A 93 -27.03 -10.20 -11.24
N LEU A 94 -26.82 -10.82 -10.08
CA LEU A 94 -27.78 -11.74 -9.46
C LEU A 94 -29.10 -11.06 -9.07
N ALA A 95 -29.02 -9.88 -8.47
CA ALA A 95 -30.20 -9.09 -8.12
C ALA A 95 -31.01 -8.71 -9.37
N THR A 96 -30.33 -8.28 -10.44
CA THR A 96 -30.97 -7.95 -11.71
C THR A 96 -31.66 -9.17 -12.33
N GLY A 97 -31.00 -10.34 -12.33
CA GLY A 97 -31.59 -11.59 -12.81
C GLY A 97 -32.82 -12.01 -12.01
N THR A 98 -32.74 -11.92 -10.68
CA THR A 98 -33.84 -12.27 -9.77
C THR A 98 -35.06 -11.38 -9.99
N VAL A 99 -34.85 -10.05 -10.09
CA VAL A 99 -35.93 -9.10 -10.38
C VAL A 99 -36.57 -9.40 -11.73
N ARG A 100 -35.76 -9.65 -12.76
CA ARG A 100 -36.26 -10.01 -14.09
C ARG A 100 -37.15 -11.26 -14.05
N ASP A 101 -36.70 -12.30 -13.36
CA ASP A 101 -37.43 -13.58 -13.31
C ASP A 101 -38.73 -13.44 -12.50
N GLN A 102 -38.74 -12.64 -11.42
CA GLN A 102 -39.95 -12.31 -10.66
C GLN A 102 -40.97 -11.52 -11.49
N VAL A 103 -40.51 -10.52 -12.26
CA VAL A 103 -41.36 -9.75 -13.16
C VAL A 103 -41.96 -10.64 -14.25
N PHE A 104 -41.16 -11.55 -14.81
CA PHE A 104 -41.62 -12.49 -15.84
C PHE A 104 -42.70 -13.43 -15.31
N GLU A 105 -42.50 -14.03 -14.14
CA GLU A 105 -43.50 -14.92 -13.53
C GLU A 105 -44.78 -14.15 -13.12
N ALA A 106 -44.66 -12.91 -12.64
CA ALA A 106 -45.83 -12.06 -12.37
C ALA A 106 -46.65 -11.80 -13.65
N LEU A 107 -46.00 -11.51 -14.78
CA LEU A 107 -46.66 -11.27 -16.06
C LEU A 107 -47.32 -12.54 -16.63
N LYS A 108 -46.69 -13.69 -16.43
CA LYS A 108 -47.24 -15.00 -16.83
C LYS A 108 -48.50 -15.33 -16.04
N ASN A 109 -48.49 -15.07 -14.73
CA ASN A 109 -49.65 -15.30 -13.86
C ASN A 109 -50.76 -14.24 -14.05
N ALA A 110 -50.44 -13.08 -14.59
CA ALA A 110 -51.40 -12.02 -14.90
C ALA A 110 -52.11 -12.19 -16.26
N ARG A 111 -51.70 -13.14 -17.11
CA ARG A 111 -52.45 -13.45 -18.34
C ARG A 111 -53.76 -14.16 -17.97
N PRO A 112 -54.92 -13.66 -18.42
CA PRO A 112 -56.16 -14.44 -18.33
C PRO A 112 -55.97 -15.73 -19.14
N GLN A 113 -56.25 -16.88 -18.52
CA GLN A 113 -56.39 -18.13 -19.29
C GLN A 113 -57.59 -17.99 -20.24
N PRO A 114 -57.49 -18.50 -21.47
CA PRO A 114 -58.60 -18.48 -22.43
C PRO A 114 -59.82 -19.26 -21.94
#